data_AF-A0A091QV90-F1
#
_entry.id   AF-A0A091QV90-F1
#
_cell.length_a   1.000
_cell.length_b   1.000
_cell.length_c   1.000
_cell.angle_alpha   90.00
_cell.angle_beta   90.00
_cell.angle_gamma   90.00
#
_symmetry.space_group_name_H-M   'P 1'
#
loop_
_entity.id
_entity.type
_entity.pdbx_description
1 polymer ?
#
loop_
_entity_poly.entity_id
_entity_poly.type
_entity_poly.pdbx_seq_one_letter_code
_entity_poly.pdbx_strand_id
1 'polypeptide(L)' 'PVRKKSRTFYSAEQLGELEKMFQEDHYPDNEKRREIAAVVGVTPQRIMVWFQNRRAKWRKLKKLGVKNNKKYPSSA' A
#
# COMPACT_ATOMS: atom_id res chain seq x y z
N PRO A 1 17.61 -19.78 9.67
CA PRO A 1 16.61 -19.02 10.45
C PRO A 1 16.15 -17.76 9.71
N VAL A 2 14.98 -17.80 9.06
CA VAL A 2 14.44 -16.64 8.34
C VAL A 2 14.01 -15.60 9.37
N ARG A 3 14.79 -14.51 9.49
CA ARG A 3 14.44 -13.37 10.36
C ARG A 3 13.11 -12.80 9.86
N LYS A 4 12.03 -13.01 10.63
CA LYS A 4 10.71 -12.43 10.36
C LYS A 4 10.90 -10.92 10.28
N LYS A 5 10.78 -10.35 9.07
CA LYS A 5 10.91 -8.90 8.86
C LYS A 5 9.86 -8.20 9.74
N SER A 6 10.31 -7.29 10.61
CA SER A 6 9.45 -6.54 11.54
C SER A 6 8.25 -5.93 10.81
N ARG A 7 7.09 -5.98 11.46
CA ARG A 7 5.85 -5.45 10.91
C ARG A 7 6.01 -3.94 10.75
N THR A 8 5.88 -3.46 9.52
CA THR A 8 5.99 -2.02 9.21
C THR A 8 4.62 -1.41 9.44
N PHE A 9 4.55 -0.44 10.34
CA PHE A 9 3.39 0.44 10.48
C PHE A 9 3.64 1.66 9.60
N TYR A 10 2.73 1.93 8.67
CA TYR A 10 2.78 3.14 7.85
C TYR A 10 2.08 4.27 8.60
N SER A 11 2.65 5.47 8.59
CA SER A 11 1.98 6.67 9.08
C SER A 11 0.82 7.06 8.15
N ALA A 12 -0.07 7.94 8.63
CA ALA A 12 -1.19 8.44 7.83
C ALA A 12 -0.71 9.16 6.55
N GLU A 13 0.39 9.90 6.64
CA GLU A 13 1.03 10.60 5.51
C GLU A 13 1.55 9.60 4.47
N GLN A 14 2.31 8.59 4.91
CA GLN A 14 2.81 7.53 4.04
C GLN A 14 1.67 6.77 3.35
N LEU A 15 0.58 6.47 4.06
CA LEU A 15 -0.60 5.85 3.47
C LEU A 15 -1.28 6.76 2.44
N GLY A 16 -1.33 8.06 2.69
CA GLY A 16 -1.88 9.05 1.76
C GLY A 16 -1.10 9.07 0.45
N GLU A 17 0.23 9.09 0.51
CA GLU A 17 1.07 9.03 -0.68
C GLU A 17 0.92 7.70 -1.43
N LEU A 18 0.90 6.57 -0.72
CA LEU A 18 0.68 5.25 -1.33
C LEU A 18 -0.69 5.14 -1.99
N GLU A 19 -1.74 5.70 -1.39
CA GLU A 19 -3.07 5.74 -2.01
C GLU A 19 -3.13 6.65 -3.23
N LYS A 20 -2.47 7.81 -3.21
CA LYS A 20 -2.36 8.69 -4.37
C LYS A 20 -1.69 7.96 -5.54
N MET A 21 -0.53 7.37 -5.31
CA MET A 21 0.20 6.60 -6.31
C MET A 21 -0.61 5.42 -6.84
N PHE A 22 -1.39 4.75 -5.97
CA PHE A 22 -2.27 3.65 -6.36
C PHE A 22 -3.41 4.10 -7.28
N GLN A 23 -3.91 5.33 -7.13
CA GLN A 23 -4.95 5.87 -8.02
C GLN A 23 -4.40 6.17 -9.42
N GLU A 24 -3.13 6.56 -9.50
CA GLU A 24 -2.43 6.82 -10.77
C GLU A 24 -2.05 5.50 -11.47
N ASP A 25 -1.42 4.57 -10.74
CA ASP A 25 -1.03 3.27 -11.27
C ASP A 25 -1.20 2.14 -10.24
N HIS A 26 -1.99 1.13 -10.60
CA HIS A 26 -2.26 -0.03 -9.75
C HIS A 26 -1.14 -1.08 -9.80
N TYR A 27 -0.26 -1.03 -10.81
CA TYR A 27 0.76 -2.05 -11.09
C TYR A 27 2.14 -1.43 -11.36
N PRO A 28 2.75 -0.76 -10.36
CA PRO A 28 4.04 -0.11 -10.54
C PRO A 28 5.15 -1.13 -10.82
N ASP A 29 5.96 -0.84 -11.85
CA ASP A 29 7.13 -1.63 -12.21
C ASP A 29 8.21 -1.60 -11.10
N ASN A 30 9.28 -2.38 -11.26
CA ASN A 30 10.42 -2.43 -10.34
C ASN A 30 11.03 -1.04 -10.11
N GLU A 31 11.24 -0.27 -11.16
CA GLU A 31 11.82 1.08 -11.06
C GLU A 31 10.89 2.00 -10.27
N LYS A 32 9.62 2.06 -10.66
CA LYS A 32 8.61 2.89 -9.98
C LYS A 32 8.45 2.53 -8.51
N ARG A 33 8.55 1.24 -8.17
CA ARG A 33 8.54 0.79 -6.77
C ARG A 33 9.75 1.26 -5.96
N ARG A 34 10.92 1.44 -6.59
CA ARG A 34 12.11 2.01 -5.93
C ARG A 34 11.94 3.50 -5.68
N GLU A 35 11.38 4.23 -6.64
CA GLU A 35 11.08 5.65 -6.47
C GLU A 35 10.07 5.86 -5.33
N ILE A 36 8.94 5.13 -5.35
CA ILE A 36 7.92 5.23 -4.29
C ILE A 36 8.51 4.84 -2.93
N ALA A 37 9.36 3.81 -2.90
CA ALA A 37 10.06 3.40 -1.68
C ALA A 37 10.96 4.51 -1.12
N ALA A 38 11.69 5.22 -1.99
CA ALA A 38 12.53 6.35 -1.58
C ALA A 38 11.71 7.52 -1.05
N VAL A 39 10.60 7.86 -1.71
CA VAL A 39 9.69 8.94 -1.28
C VAL A 39 9.03 8.62 0.06
N VAL A 40 8.46 7.42 0.19
CA VAL A 40 7.73 6.98 1.39
C VAL A 40 8.70 6.62 2.54
N GLY A 41 9.99 6.44 2.26
CA GLY A 41 11.00 6.07 3.25
C GLY A 41 10.91 4.60 3.71
N VAL A 42 10.51 3.70 2.81
CA VAL A 42 10.39 2.25 3.09
C VAL A 42 11.14 1.43 2.04
N THR A 43 11.24 0.12 2.23
CA THR A 43 11.91 -0.73 1.22
C THR A 43 10.98 -1.05 0.03
N PRO A 44 11.51 -1.25 -1.19
CA PRO A 44 10.70 -1.63 -2.36
C PRO A 44 9.87 -2.91 -2.15
N GLN A 45 10.35 -3.83 -1.32
CA GLN A 45 9.62 -5.03 -0.92
C GLN A 45 8.35 -4.69 -0.12
N ARG A 46 8.37 -3.65 0.72
CA ARG A 46 7.20 -3.19 1.49
C ARG A 46 6.16 -2.56 0.57
N ILE A 47 6.60 -1.76 -0.40
CA ILE A 47 5.74 -1.23 -1.48
C ILE A 47 5.07 -2.38 -2.24
N MET A 48 5.83 -3.38 -2.67
CA MET A 48 5.28 -4.55 -3.39
C MET A 48 4.16 -5.24 -2.60
N VAL A 49 4.38 -5.53 -1.31
CA VAL A 49 3.38 -6.18 -0.45
C VAL A 49 2.17 -5.26 -0.22
N TRP A 50 2.39 -3.96 -0.02
CA TRP A 50 1.30 -3.00 0.15
C TRP A 50 0.42 -2.95 -1.10
N PHE A 51 1.00 -2.85 -2.29
CA PHE A 51 0.26 -2.83 -3.55
C PHE A 51 -0.49 -4.15 -3.81
N GLN A 52 0.11 -5.30 -3.47
CA GLN A 52 -0.59 -6.60 -3.53
C GLN A 52 -1.82 -6.64 -2.61
N ASN A 53 -1.66 -6.23 -1.34
CA ASN A 53 -2.75 -6.17 -0.37
C ASN A 53 -3.82 -5.14 -0.79
N ARG A 54 -3.41 -4.00 -1.34
CA ARG A 54 -4.30 -2.96 -1.81
C ARG A 54 -5.13 -3.43 -3.00
N ARG A 55 -4.53 -4.12 -3.97
CA ARG A 55 -5.26 -4.76 -5.08
C ARG A 55 -6.22 -5.85 -4.61
N ALA A 56 -5.84 -6.63 -3.59
CA ALA A 56 -6.76 -7.62 -3.01
C ALA A 56 -8.00 -6.94 -2.41
N LYS A 57 -7.82 -5.84 -1.66
CA LYS A 57 -8.92 -5.01 -1.14
C LYS A 57 -9.77 -4.43 -2.28
N TRP A 58 -9.14 -3.89 -3.32
CA TRP A 58 -9.84 -3.32 -4.49
C TRP A 58 -10.71 -4.36 -5.21
N ARG A 59 -10.16 -5.56 -5.47
CA ARG A 59 -10.94 -6.67 -6.07
C ARG A 59 -12.10 -7.11 -5.17
N LYS A 60 -11.88 -7.22 -3.86
CA LYS A 60 -12.93 -7.56 -2.89
C LYS A 60 -14.04 -6.50 -2.88
N LEU A 61 -13.68 -5.22 -2.98
CA LEU A 61 -14.63 -4.11 -3.06
C LEU A 61 -15.51 -4.20 -4.32
N LYS A 62 -14.89 -4.48 -5.48
CA LYS A 62 -15.61 -4.67 -6.75
C LYS A 62 -16.56 -5.87 -6.71
N LYS A 63 -16.19 -6.96 -6.04
CA LYS A 63 -17.05 -8.15 -5.91
C LYS A 63 -18.24 -7.95 -4.98
N LEU A 64 -18.13 -7.09 -3.98
CA LEU A 64 -19.17 -6.87 -2.98
C LEU A 64 -20.08 -5.67 -3.27
N GLY A 65 -19.83 -4.87 -4.31
CA GLY A 65 -20.64 -3.68 -4.65
C GLY A 65 -20.65 -2.57 -3.59
N VAL A 66 -20.02 -2.78 -2.43
CA VAL A 66 -20.02 -1.84 -1.31
C VAL A 66 -18.97 -0.77 -1.55
N LYS A 67 -19.40 0.46 -1.85
CA LYS A 67 -18.58 1.69 -1.80
C LYS A 67 -18.16 1.97 -0.36
N ASN A 68 -17.10 1.33 0.13
CA ASN A 68 -16.63 1.60 1.49
C ASN A 68 -15.66 2.80 1.50
N ASN A 69 -16.26 3.99 1.61
CA ASN A 69 -15.66 5.18 2.19
C ASN A 69 -15.16 4.86 3.61
N LYS A 70 -13.95 4.32 3.73
CA LYS A 70 -13.22 4.31 5.00
C LYS A 70 -11.81 4.81 4.71
N LYS A 71 -11.67 6.14 4.72
CA LYS A 71 -10.46 6.81 5.19
C LYS A 71 -10.11 6.12 6.51
N TYR A 72 -8.92 5.56 6.57
CA TYR A 72 -8.45 4.66 7.62
C TYR A 72 -8.81 5.20 9.01
N PRO A 73 -9.56 4.47 9.86
CA PRO A 73 -9.68 4.84 11.25
C PRO A 73 -8.31 4.62 11.90
N SER A 74 -7.86 5.65 12.62
CA SER A 74 -6.70 5.62 13.51
C SER A 74 -6.64 4.31 14.27
N SER A 75 -5.50 3.61 14.23
CA SER A 75 -5.22 2.62 15.26
C SER A 75 -4.95 3.38 16.55
N ALA A 76 -5.76 3.07 17.56
CA ALA A 76 -5.53 3.37 18.97
C ALA A 76 -4.21 2.74 19.46
#